data_AF-A0AAW0XIB4-F1
#
_entry.id   AF-A0AAW0XIB4-F1
#
_cell.length_a   1.000
_cell.length_b   1.000
_cell.length_c   1.000
_cell.angle_alpha   90.00
_cell.angle_beta   90.00
_cell.angle_gamma   90.00
#
_symmetry.space_group_name_H-M   'P 1'
#
loop_
_entity.id
_entity.type
_entity.pdbx_description
1 polymer ?
#
loop_
_entity_poly.entity_id
_entity_poly.type
_entity_poly.pdbx_seq_one_letter_code
_entity_poly.pdbx_strand_id
1 'polypeptide(L)'
;MAKLFCASLLFIGGILLFLGHRWLNFTMFTSGFLFFWCVFFLLCAQGTTSNIIALEWGTLVGALAGGVLWLIGWHKFQRPFHSSLLIIVMAVIFVGMIITYFLRYAIAPKTTNLSAFVVFPVFFAVIIIAYSIVDIKKVHIFSCTLLGSYAFIVPFAFYFGSSLTYIVINVIGLMTVVNYSAAVGYPPFQVCDIILLCLWIILFTCGTAYQLYREKSSPPFHPPNLSSWRATKKFCNFVFDKLFACLPMNPDPGGVDIEDQPMWILRVHYSFRVLYQRVTCSRQDSLESGYESFQRVRTMSQSEDSILDCNDSKFNIIKARVCEWIERLQSWLRRDRERLVQRESEEYEEAQLLDDGVTCCTFRKSQVVLDDEYTDNSQH
;
A
#
# COMPACT_ATOMS: atom_id res chain seq x y z
N MET A 1 0.69 -11.54 -26.39
CA MET A 1 0.31 -10.54 -25.37
C MET A 1 -1.19 -10.23 -25.39
N ALA A 2 -1.74 -9.63 -26.46
CA ALA A 2 -3.14 -9.18 -26.50
C ALA A 2 -4.19 -10.27 -26.18
N LYS A 3 -4.02 -11.50 -26.69
CA LYS A 3 -4.94 -12.62 -26.39
C LYS A 3 -5.01 -12.97 -24.91
N LEU A 4 -3.86 -12.99 -24.22
CA LEU A 4 -3.77 -13.27 -22.79
C LEU A 4 -4.40 -12.14 -21.97
N PHE A 5 -4.15 -10.89 -22.36
CA PHE A 5 -4.76 -9.72 -21.73
C PHE A 5 -6.29 -9.70 -21.90
N CYS A 6 -6.79 -10.03 -23.08
CA CYS A 6 -8.23 -10.16 -23.33
C CYS A 6 -8.85 -11.28 -22.49
N ALA A 7 -8.19 -12.43 -22.41
CA ALA A 7 -8.65 -13.54 -21.58
C ALA A 7 -8.68 -13.16 -20.09
N SER A 8 -7.62 -12.53 -19.57
CA SER A 8 -7.58 -12.10 -18.17
C SER A 8 -8.64 -11.06 -17.84
N LEU A 9 -8.87 -10.08 -18.72
CA LEU A 9 -9.95 -9.10 -18.56
C LEU A 9 -11.33 -9.75 -18.53
N LEU A 10 -11.59 -10.75 -19.39
CA LEU A 10 -12.85 -11.49 -19.40
C LEU A 10 -13.08 -12.21 -18.06
N PHE A 11 -12.08 -12.94 -17.57
CA PHE A 11 -12.17 -13.65 -16.29
C PHE A 11 -12.32 -12.70 -15.09
N ILE A 12 -11.46 -11.67 -15.01
CA ILE A 12 -11.50 -10.67 -13.94
C ILE A 12 -12.83 -9.91 -13.97
N GLY A 13 -13.28 -9.50 -15.15
CA GLY A 13 -14.56 -8.81 -15.36
C GLY A 13 -15.74 -9.67 -14.94
N GLY A 14 -15.76 -10.95 -15.30
CA GLY A 14 -16.80 -11.90 -14.87
C GLY A 14 -16.84 -12.11 -13.35
N ILE A 15 -15.67 -12.24 -12.70
CA ILE A 15 -15.58 -12.36 -11.24
C ILE A 15 -16.09 -11.08 -10.57
N LEU A 16 -15.68 -9.89 -11.03
CA LEU A 16 -16.19 -8.62 -10.51
C LEU A 16 -17.71 -8.50 -10.73
N LEU A 17 -18.20 -8.88 -11.91
CA LEU A 17 -19.61 -8.77 -12.30
C LEU A 17 -20.55 -9.63 -11.45
N PHE A 18 -20.16 -10.86 -11.08
CA PHE A 18 -21.05 -11.77 -10.34
C PHE A 18 -20.66 -11.99 -8.86
N LEU A 19 -19.37 -11.90 -8.53
CA LEU A 19 -18.83 -12.28 -7.23
C LEU A 19 -18.17 -11.11 -6.48
N GLY A 20 -18.10 -9.92 -7.07
CA GLY A 20 -17.27 -8.83 -6.58
C GLY A 20 -17.56 -8.35 -5.16
N HIS A 21 -18.83 -8.31 -4.73
CA HIS A 21 -19.14 -7.96 -3.34
C HIS A 21 -18.75 -9.06 -2.34
N ARG A 22 -18.95 -10.33 -2.70
CA ARG A 22 -18.63 -11.49 -1.85
C ARG A 22 -17.13 -11.67 -1.70
N TRP A 23 -16.39 -11.49 -2.79
CA TRP A 23 -14.93 -11.63 -2.84
C TRP A 23 -14.27 -10.28 -2.66
N LEU A 24 -14.55 -9.64 -1.51
CA LEU A 24 -14.10 -8.28 -1.21
C LEU A 24 -12.57 -8.14 -1.34
N ASN A 25 -11.79 -9.11 -0.87
CA ASN A 25 -10.33 -9.10 -0.99
C ASN A 25 -9.85 -9.05 -2.45
N PHE A 26 -10.51 -9.79 -3.35
CA PHE A 26 -10.20 -9.76 -4.78
C PHE A 26 -10.53 -8.40 -5.39
N THR A 27 -11.68 -7.83 -5.01
CA THR A 27 -12.08 -6.48 -5.44
C THR A 27 -11.13 -5.41 -4.92
N MET A 28 -10.65 -5.51 -3.67
CA MET A 28 -9.63 -4.61 -3.11
C MET A 28 -8.34 -4.67 -3.89
N PHE A 29 -7.82 -5.88 -4.11
CA PHE A 29 -6.58 -6.08 -4.86
C PHE A 29 -6.72 -5.54 -6.29
N THR A 30 -7.81 -5.90 -6.98
CA THR A 30 -8.04 -5.52 -8.38
C THR A 30 -8.23 -4.02 -8.54
N SER A 31 -9.02 -3.40 -7.67
CA SER A 31 -9.24 -1.95 -7.71
C SER A 31 -7.93 -1.20 -7.42
N GLY A 32 -7.20 -1.57 -6.36
CA GLY A 32 -5.88 -1.00 -6.06
C GLY A 32 -4.89 -1.19 -7.21
N PHE A 33 -4.82 -2.40 -7.78
CA PHE A 33 -3.99 -2.68 -8.95
C PHE A 33 -4.30 -1.75 -10.12
N LEU A 34 -5.58 -1.59 -10.49
CA LEU A 34 -5.98 -0.73 -11.61
C LEU A 34 -5.70 0.75 -11.35
N PHE A 35 -5.94 1.23 -10.13
CA PHE A 35 -5.72 2.64 -9.80
C PHE A 35 -4.24 2.99 -9.83
N PHE A 36 -3.41 2.19 -9.17
CA PHE A 36 -1.97 2.41 -9.20
C PHE A 36 -1.38 2.17 -10.59
N TRP A 37 -1.90 1.20 -11.37
CA TRP A 37 -1.53 1.06 -12.79
C TRP A 37 -1.73 2.37 -13.55
N CYS A 38 -2.92 2.99 -13.44
CA CYS A 38 -3.20 4.27 -14.10
C CYS A 38 -2.28 5.39 -13.60
N VAL A 39 -2.08 5.51 -12.29
CA VAL A 39 -1.22 6.56 -11.70
C VAL A 39 0.24 6.41 -12.14
N PHE A 40 0.82 5.21 -11.99
CA PHE A 40 2.18 4.94 -12.41
C PHE A 40 2.34 5.09 -13.92
N PHE A 41 1.35 4.69 -14.71
CA PHE A 41 1.38 4.90 -16.16
C PHE A 41 1.46 6.38 -16.50
N LEU A 42 0.66 7.23 -15.86
CA LEU A 42 0.72 8.68 -16.07
C LEU A 42 2.05 9.29 -15.60
N LEU A 43 2.57 8.89 -14.44
CA LEU A 43 3.85 9.36 -13.92
C LEU A 43 5.01 8.98 -14.86
N CYS A 44 5.06 7.73 -15.29
CA CYS A 44 6.11 7.24 -16.19
C CYS A 44 5.96 7.80 -17.61
N ALA A 45 4.72 8.01 -18.09
CA ALA A 45 4.47 8.64 -19.38
C ALA A 45 4.98 10.09 -19.43
N GLN A 46 5.00 10.80 -18.31
CA GLN A 46 5.57 12.15 -18.22
C GLN A 46 7.09 12.15 -18.01
N GLY A 47 7.63 11.16 -17.30
CA GLY A 47 9.04 11.14 -16.89
C GLY A 47 10.02 10.42 -17.83
N THR A 48 9.56 9.54 -18.71
CA THR A 48 10.45 8.63 -19.47
C THR A 48 10.34 8.87 -20.97
N THR A 49 11.40 9.38 -21.61
CA THR A 49 11.41 9.73 -23.04
C THR A 49 11.89 8.63 -24.00
N SER A 50 12.24 7.41 -23.56
CA SER A 50 12.84 6.45 -24.53
C SER A 50 12.67 4.94 -24.31
N ASN A 51 12.34 4.41 -23.12
CA ASN A 51 12.33 2.96 -22.90
C ASN A 51 10.92 2.39 -22.62
N ILE A 52 10.27 1.84 -23.65
CA ILE A 52 8.96 1.18 -23.56
C ILE A 52 8.99 0.02 -22.55
N ILE A 53 10.08 -0.75 -22.54
CA ILE A 53 10.26 -1.88 -21.61
C ILE A 53 10.25 -1.40 -20.16
N ALA A 54 10.93 -0.28 -19.86
CA ALA A 54 10.97 0.30 -18.52
C ALA A 54 9.59 0.82 -18.09
N LEU A 55 8.81 1.40 -19.02
CA LEU A 55 7.44 1.82 -18.78
C LEU A 55 6.53 0.62 -18.45
N GLU A 56 6.58 -0.46 -19.24
CA GLU A 56 5.78 -1.67 -19.00
C GLU A 56 6.10 -2.32 -17.65
N TRP A 57 7.38 -2.52 -17.34
CA TRP A 57 7.78 -3.14 -16.07
C TRP A 57 7.52 -2.22 -14.87
N GLY A 58 7.83 -0.92 -14.99
CA GLY A 58 7.60 0.05 -13.92
C GLY A 58 6.13 0.15 -13.53
N THR A 59 5.24 0.22 -14.53
CA THR A 59 3.78 0.27 -14.30
C THR A 59 3.24 -1.03 -13.73
N LEU A 60 3.73 -2.18 -14.19
CA LEU A 60 3.33 -3.49 -13.66
C LEU A 60 3.74 -3.66 -12.20
N VAL A 61 5.00 -3.35 -11.86
CA VAL A 61 5.51 -3.45 -10.49
C VAL A 61 4.77 -2.47 -9.58
N GLY A 62 4.56 -1.23 -10.04
CA GLY A 62 3.80 -0.21 -9.31
C GLY A 62 2.35 -0.62 -9.06
N ALA A 63 1.69 -1.23 -10.06
CA ALA A 63 0.32 -1.73 -9.93
C ALA A 63 0.22 -2.91 -8.94
N LEU A 64 1.14 -3.88 -9.03
CA LEU A 64 1.21 -5.01 -8.09
C LEU A 64 1.44 -4.52 -6.66
N ALA A 65 2.41 -3.62 -6.45
CA ALA A 65 2.67 -3.00 -5.16
C ALA A 65 1.43 -2.26 -4.65
N GLY A 66 0.77 -1.48 -5.51
CA GLY A 66 -0.46 -0.76 -5.19
C GLY A 66 -1.61 -1.65 -4.75
N GLY A 67 -1.87 -2.75 -5.47
CA GLY A 67 -2.89 -3.73 -5.11
C GLY A 67 -2.62 -4.40 -3.77
N VAL A 68 -1.36 -4.79 -3.50
CA VAL A 68 -0.94 -5.39 -2.23
C VAL A 68 -1.03 -4.38 -1.08
N LEU A 69 -0.54 -3.15 -1.28
CA LEU A 69 -0.60 -2.08 -0.28
C LEU A 69 -2.05 -1.75 0.08
N TRP A 70 -2.95 -1.68 -0.90
CA TRP A 70 -4.37 -1.45 -0.66
C TRP A 70 -5.01 -2.58 0.16
N LEU A 71 -4.68 -3.83 -0.17
CA LEU A 71 -5.13 -5.00 0.57
C LEU A 71 -4.62 -5.00 2.02
N ILE A 72 -3.34 -4.65 2.25
CA ILE A 72 -2.76 -4.49 3.58
C ILE A 72 -3.46 -3.36 4.34
N GLY A 73 -3.73 -2.23 3.68
CA GLY A 73 -4.48 -1.10 4.23
C GLY A 73 -5.85 -1.54 4.73
N TRP A 74 -6.61 -2.27 3.93
CA TRP A 74 -7.88 -2.86 4.35
C TRP A 74 -7.73 -3.71 5.61
N HIS A 75 -6.76 -4.62 5.62
CA HIS A 75 -6.54 -5.50 6.77
C HIS A 75 -6.10 -4.76 8.05
N LYS A 76 -5.46 -3.60 7.91
CA LYS A 76 -5.04 -2.75 9.05
C LYS A 76 -6.16 -1.86 9.57
N PHE A 77 -6.89 -1.20 8.67
CA PHE A 77 -7.90 -0.22 9.05
C PHE A 77 -9.25 -0.85 9.40
N GLN A 78 -9.62 -1.99 8.80
CA GLN A 78 -10.88 -2.72 9.04
C GLN A 78 -12.15 -1.84 8.97
N ARG A 79 -12.07 -0.67 8.33
CA ARG A 79 -13.18 0.27 8.19
C ARG A 79 -13.88 0.04 6.86
N PRO A 80 -15.19 -0.25 6.83
CA PRO A 80 -15.93 -0.60 5.61
C PRO A 80 -15.78 0.44 4.50
N PHE A 81 -15.75 1.73 4.88
CA PHE A 81 -15.56 2.85 3.96
C PHE A 81 -14.24 2.79 3.19
N HIS A 82 -13.14 2.43 3.86
CA HIS A 82 -11.83 2.37 3.22
C HIS A 82 -11.76 1.25 2.18
N SER A 83 -12.49 0.15 2.40
CA SER A 83 -12.56 -0.93 1.42
C SER A 83 -13.22 -0.43 0.14
N SER A 84 -14.42 0.10 0.24
CA SER A 84 -15.20 0.45 -0.95
C SER A 84 -14.75 1.73 -1.67
N LEU A 85 -13.96 2.60 -1.02
CA LEU A 85 -13.63 3.92 -1.56
C LEU A 85 -13.02 3.85 -2.97
N LEU A 86 -12.01 3.00 -3.17
CA LEU A 86 -11.23 3.04 -4.40
C LEU A 86 -12.01 2.50 -5.60
N ILE A 87 -12.79 1.42 -5.43
CA ILE A 87 -13.67 0.94 -6.50
C ILE A 87 -14.78 1.95 -6.83
N ILE A 88 -15.31 2.68 -5.84
CA ILE A 88 -16.31 3.73 -6.05
C ILE A 88 -15.71 4.89 -6.83
N VAL A 89 -14.51 5.36 -6.45
CA VAL A 89 -13.80 6.42 -7.18
C VAL A 89 -13.54 6.01 -8.63
N MET A 90 -13.12 4.76 -8.86
CA MET A 90 -12.91 4.26 -10.23
C MET A 90 -14.22 4.19 -11.03
N ALA A 91 -15.33 3.79 -10.41
CA ALA A 91 -16.65 3.81 -11.04
C ALA A 91 -17.11 5.23 -11.38
N VAL A 92 -16.89 6.20 -10.49
CA VAL A 92 -17.19 7.61 -10.74
C VAL A 92 -16.41 8.14 -11.94
N ILE A 93 -15.09 7.91 -11.97
CA ILE A 93 -14.24 8.33 -13.09
C ILE A 93 -14.73 7.66 -14.38
N PHE A 94 -15.04 6.37 -14.32
CA PHE A 94 -15.53 5.60 -15.47
C PHE A 94 -16.89 6.09 -16.00
N VAL A 95 -17.85 6.40 -15.12
CA VAL A 95 -19.11 7.06 -15.51
C VAL A 95 -18.85 8.40 -16.18
N GLY A 96 -17.91 9.19 -15.63
CA GLY A 96 -17.44 10.42 -16.26
C GLY A 96 -16.96 10.19 -17.69
N MET A 97 -16.09 9.20 -17.91
CA MET A 97 -15.59 8.83 -19.23
C MET A 97 -16.70 8.42 -20.20
N ILE A 98 -17.68 7.62 -19.74
CA ILE A 98 -18.84 7.21 -20.53
C ILE A 98 -19.66 8.43 -20.97
N ILE A 99 -19.99 9.31 -20.03
CA ILE A 99 -20.79 10.50 -20.30
C ILE A 99 -20.07 11.39 -21.30
N THR A 100 -18.78 11.66 -21.08
CA THR A 100 -17.99 12.48 -22.00
C THR A 100 -17.96 11.88 -23.41
N TYR A 101 -17.79 10.56 -23.52
CA TYR A 101 -17.79 9.86 -24.80
C TYR A 101 -19.13 10.01 -25.54
N PHE A 102 -20.25 9.71 -24.89
CA PHE A 102 -21.57 9.80 -25.52
C PHE A 102 -22.05 11.25 -25.74
N LEU A 103 -21.76 12.16 -24.81
CA LEU A 103 -22.15 13.56 -24.92
C LEU A 103 -21.47 14.24 -26.11
N ARG A 104 -20.17 13.96 -26.32
CA ARG A 104 -19.40 14.49 -27.44
C ARG A 104 -19.86 13.91 -28.78
N TYR A 105 -20.37 12.68 -28.77
CA TYR A 105 -21.06 12.08 -29.92
C TYR A 105 -22.44 12.71 -30.18
N ALA A 106 -23.24 12.96 -29.13
CA ALA A 106 -24.65 13.32 -29.26
C ALA A 106 -24.96 14.82 -29.41
N ILE A 107 -24.27 15.72 -28.67
CA ILE A 107 -24.78 17.09 -28.45
C ILE A 107 -23.99 18.16 -29.21
N ALA A 108 -22.67 18.05 -29.34
CA ALA A 108 -21.88 18.84 -30.29
C ALA A 108 -20.38 18.52 -30.12
N PRO A 109 -19.60 18.40 -31.21
CA PRO A 109 -18.14 18.35 -31.13
C PRO A 109 -17.50 19.63 -30.55
N LYS A 110 -18.30 20.69 -30.35
CA LYS A 110 -17.89 22.02 -29.86
C LYS A 110 -17.96 22.20 -28.34
N THR A 111 -18.42 21.21 -27.57
CA THR A 111 -18.36 21.33 -26.09
C THR A 111 -16.91 21.59 -25.69
N THR A 112 -16.65 22.68 -24.97
CA THR A 112 -15.30 22.97 -24.49
C THR A 112 -14.80 21.79 -23.67
N ASN A 113 -13.52 21.41 -23.86
CA ASN A 113 -12.93 20.25 -23.18
C ASN A 113 -13.15 20.33 -21.65
N LEU A 114 -13.24 21.54 -21.09
CA LEU A 114 -13.43 21.73 -19.65
C LEU A 114 -14.80 21.25 -19.13
N SER A 115 -15.90 21.50 -19.82
CA SER A 115 -17.23 21.09 -19.33
C SER A 115 -17.43 19.58 -19.43
N ALA A 116 -17.01 19.00 -20.56
CA ALA A 116 -17.16 17.57 -20.84
C ALA A 116 -16.27 16.70 -19.92
N PHE A 117 -15.05 17.12 -19.62
CA PHE A 117 -14.07 16.30 -18.87
C PHE A 117 -13.95 16.64 -17.38
N VAL A 118 -14.42 17.80 -16.93
CA VAL A 118 -14.32 18.20 -15.52
C VAL A 118 -15.70 18.32 -14.87
N VAL A 119 -16.61 19.10 -15.47
CA VAL A 119 -17.88 19.44 -14.82
C VAL A 119 -18.78 18.22 -14.65
N PHE A 120 -19.02 17.43 -15.70
CA PHE A 120 -19.89 16.24 -15.59
C PHE A 120 -19.32 15.14 -14.68
N PRO A 121 -18.03 14.75 -14.79
CA PRO A 121 -17.46 13.76 -13.88
C PRO A 121 -17.48 14.22 -12.41
N VAL A 122 -17.17 15.49 -12.14
CA VAL A 122 -17.19 16.04 -10.77
C VAL A 122 -18.62 16.07 -10.21
N PHE A 123 -19.60 16.49 -11.02
CA PHE A 123 -21.00 16.47 -10.59
C PHE A 123 -21.48 15.04 -10.26
N PHE A 124 -21.17 14.07 -11.11
CA PHE A 124 -21.48 12.66 -10.83
C PHE A 124 -20.72 12.12 -9.62
N ALA A 125 -19.47 12.55 -9.41
CA ALA A 125 -18.70 12.20 -8.22
C ALA A 125 -19.42 12.62 -6.94
N VAL A 126 -19.90 13.88 -6.89
CA VAL A 126 -20.64 14.40 -5.75
C VAL A 126 -21.91 13.59 -5.49
N ILE A 127 -22.68 13.25 -6.52
CA ILE A 127 -23.90 12.43 -6.39
C ILE A 127 -23.58 11.04 -5.85
N ILE A 128 -22.61 10.34 -6.44
CA ILE A 128 -22.26 8.98 -6.04
C ILE A 128 -21.68 8.96 -4.62
N ILE A 129 -20.85 9.94 -4.26
CA ILE A 129 -20.30 10.07 -2.90
C ILE A 129 -21.44 10.33 -1.90
N ALA A 130 -22.35 11.27 -2.19
CA ALA A 130 -23.51 11.54 -1.34
C ALA A 130 -24.38 10.29 -1.16
N TYR A 131 -24.64 9.54 -2.23
CA TYR A 131 -25.40 8.29 -2.18
C TYR A 131 -24.66 7.17 -1.43
N SER A 132 -23.31 7.16 -1.48
CA SER A 132 -22.48 6.21 -0.73
C SER A 132 -22.60 6.38 0.79
N ILE A 133 -22.89 7.60 1.26
CA ILE A 133 -23.14 7.87 2.68
C ILE A 133 -24.45 7.19 3.14
N VAL A 134 -25.44 7.08 2.25
CA VAL A 134 -26.74 6.47 2.55
C VAL A 134 -26.67 4.95 2.49
N ASP A 135 -26.15 4.38 1.40
CA ASP A 135 -26.11 2.93 1.20
C ASP A 135 -24.85 2.47 0.47
N ILE A 136 -23.75 2.44 1.23
CA ILE A 136 -22.42 2.05 0.73
C ILE A 136 -22.40 0.66 0.09
N LYS A 137 -23.27 -0.25 0.54
CA LYS A 137 -23.34 -1.62 0.03
C LYS A 137 -23.86 -1.62 -1.40
N LYS A 138 -24.99 -0.93 -1.64
CA LYS A 138 -25.56 -0.80 -2.98
C LYS A 138 -24.60 -0.10 -3.93
N VAL A 139 -23.94 0.97 -3.47
CA VAL A 139 -22.97 1.70 -4.32
C VAL A 139 -21.75 0.84 -4.65
N HIS A 140 -21.24 0.06 -3.69
CA HIS A 140 -20.16 -0.86 -3.94
C HIS A 140 -20.55 -1.94 -4.96
N ILE A 141 -21.73 -2.57 -4.80
CA ILE A 141 -22.25 -3.56 -5.74
C ILE A 141 -22.37 -2.93 -7.14
N PHE A 142 -23.01 -1.77 -7.24
CA PHE A 142 -23.16 -1.03 -8.50
C PHE A 142 -21.83 -0.71 -9.16
N SER A 143 -20.85 -0.23 -8.39
CA SER A 143 -19.52 0.12 -8.88
C SER A 143 -18.78 -1.10 -9.42
N CYS A 144 -18.91 -2.23 -8.71
CA CYS A 144 -18.28 -3.47 -9.10
C CYS A 144 -18.91 -4.08 -10.35
N THR A 145 -20.24 -4.07 -10.46
CA THR A 145 -20.93 -4.56 -11.65
C THR A 145 -20.71 -3.65 -12.86
N LEU A 146 -20.61 -2.34 -12.66
CA LEU A 146 -20.31 -1.39 -13.73
C LEU A 146 -18.92 -1.63 -14.32
N LEU A 147 -17.88 -1.66 -13.47
CA LEU A 147 -16.51 -1.93 -13.91
C LEU A 147 -16.35 -3.36 -14.45
N GLY A 148 -16.94 -4.35 -13.77
CA GLY A 148 -16.86 -5.76 -14.14
C GLY A 148 -17.52 -6.06 -15.48
N SER A 149 -18.72 -5.53 -15.72
CA SER A 149 -19.44 -5.70 -16.99
C SER A 149 -18.69 -5.06 -18.17
N TYR A 150 -18.08 -3.90 -17.97
CA TYR A 150 -17.25 -3.28 -18.99
C TYR A 150 -15.95 -4.07 -19.23
N ALA A 151 -15.24 -4.49 -18.17
CA ALA A 151 -14.06 -5.34 -18.32
C ALA A 151 -14.37 -6.65 -19.05
N PHE A 152 -15.59 -7.19 -18.88
CA PHE A 152 -16.07 -8.37 -19.61
C PHE A 152 -16.36 -8.08 -21.09
N ILE A 153 -16.94 -6.92 -21.44
CA ILE A 153 -17.30 -6.58 -22.83
C ILE A 153 -16.09 -6.12 -23.66
N VAL A 154 -15.08 -5.49 -23.04
CA VAL A 154 -13.91 -4.92 -23.72
C VAL A 154 -13.17 -5.92 -24.62
N PRO A 155 -12.90 -7.18 -24.19
CA PRO A 155 -12.32 -8.20 -25.07
C PRO A 155 -13.11 -8.40 -26.36
N PHE A 156 -14.44 -8.48 -26.28
CA PHE A 156 -15.30 -8.61 -27.46
C PHE A 156 -15.23 -7.36 -28.32
N ALA A 157 -15.29 -6.18 -27.71
CA ALA A 157 -15.16 -4.92 -28.43
C ALA A 157 -13.81 -4.82 -29.16
N PHE A 158 -12.72 -5.30 -28.57
CA PHE A 158 -11.40 -5.37 -29.20
C PHE A 158 -11.38 -6.32 -30.39
N TYR A 159 -11.97 -7.52 -30.28
CA TYR A 159 -12.01 -8.48 -31.38
C TYR A 159 -12.91 -8.04 -32.55
N PHE A 160 -14.03 -7.37 -32.26
CA PHE A 160 -14.94 -6.87 -33.30
C PHE A 160 -14.53 -5.49 -33.87
N GLY A 161 -13.47 -4.87 -33.36
CA GLY A 161 -13.05 -3.52 -33.78
C GLY A 161 -14.07 -2.44 -33.40
N SER A 162 -14.80 -2.63 -32.30
CA SER A 162 -15.86 -1.75 -31.83
C SER A 162 -15.33 -0.44 -31.25
N SER A 163 -16.10 0.62 -31.45
CA SER A 163 -15.83 1.96 -30.95
C SER A 163 -15.92 2.08 -29.43
N LEU A 164 -16.49 1.10 -28.74
CA LEU A 164 -16.64 1.09 -27.26
C LEU A 164 -15.30 1.10 -26.52
N THR A 165 -14.24 0.52 -27.11
CA THR A 165 -12.89 0.55 -26.51
C THR A 165 -12.34 1.97 -26.37
N TYR A 166 -12.81 2.89 -27.21
CA TYR A 166 -12.38 4.29 -27.21
C TYR A 166 -12.90 5.09 -26.01
N ILE A 167 -13.85 4.55 -25.22
CA ILE A 167 -14.27 5.18 -23.96
C ILE A 167 -13.06 5.42 -23.05
N VAL A 168 -12.20 4.41 -22.89
CA VAL A 168 -11.00 4.49 -22.04
C VAL A 168 -9.81 5.07 -22.81
N ILE A 169 -9.60 4.65 -24.06
CA ILE A 169 -8.45 5.10 -24.86
C ILE A 169 -8.47 6.61 -25.05
N ASN A 170 -9.62 7.21 -25.32
CA ASN A 170 -9.71 8.66 -25.53
C ASN A 170 -9.33 9.46 -24.29
N VAL A 171 -9.69 8.95 -23.10
CA VAL A 171 -9.37 9.63 -21.85
C VAL A 171 -7.88 9.49 -21.53
N ILE A 172 -7.31 8.30 -21.74
CA ILE A 172 -5.86 8.11 -21.58
C ILE A 172 -5.08 8.99 -22.58
N GLY A 173 -5.52 9.04 -23.84
CA GLY A 173 -4.91 9.89 -24.88
C GLY A 173 -4.94 11.37 -24.52
N LEU A 174 -6.04 11.86 -23.94
CA LEU A 174 -6.15 13.23 -23.47
C LEU A 174 -5.22 13.57 -22.31
N MET A 175 -4.96 12.61 -21.42
CA MET A 175 -4.08 12.81 -20.27
C MET A 175 -2.59 12.72 -20.63
N THR A 176 -2.26 12.01 -21.72
CA THR A 176 -0.87 11.72 -22.10
C THR A 176 -0.37 12.59 -23.24
N VAL A 177 -1.22 12.93 -24.21
CA VAL A 177 -0.81 13.62 -25.43
C VAL A 177 -1.29 15.07 -25.39
N VAL A 178 -0.34 16.00 -25.45
CA VAL A 178 -0.62 17.43 -25.58
C VAL A 178 -1.38 17.68 -26.89
N ASN A 179 -2.49 18.43 -26.84
CA ASN A 179 -3.37 18.72 -27.98
C ASN A 179 -4.14 17.51 -28.57
N TYR A 180 -4.24 16.38 -27.86
CA TYR A 180 -5.03 15.23 -28.31
C TYR A 180 -6.51 15.54 -28.60
N SER A 181 -7.05 16.60 -27.99
CA SER A 181 -8.44 17.04 -28.18
C SER A 181 -8.81 17.34 -29.63
N ALA A 182 -7.83 17.69 -30.48
CA ALA A 182 -7.99 17.94 -31.91
C ALA A 182 -7.90 16.67 -32.79
N ALA A 183 -7.33 15.59 -32.27
CA ALA A 183 -7.05 14.34 -32.98
C ALA A 183 -8.02 13.19 -32.61
N VAL A 184 -9.04 13.46 -31.79
CA VAL A 184 -9.99 12.42 -31.35
C VAL A 184 -10.84 11.96 -32.54
N GLY A 185 -10.44 10.84 -33.14
CA GLY A 185 -11.26 10.11 -34.10
C GLY A 185 -12.41 9.45 -33.36
N TYR A 186 -13.63 9.90 -33.61
CA TYR A 186 -14.84 9.15 -33.26
C TYR A 186 -15.18 8.29 -34.48
N PRO A 187 -14.83 7.00 -34.49
CA PRO A 187 -15.32 6.12 -35.55
C PRO A 187 -16.87 6.16 -35.54
N PRO A 188 -17.51 6.08 -36.71
CA PRO A 188 -18.98 6.11 -36.80
C PRO A 188 -19.55 4.95 -35.99
N PHE A 189 -20.67 5.17 -35.28
CA PHE A 189 -21.29 4.14 -34.44
C PHE A 189 -21.85 3.02 -35.33
N GLN A 190 -21.26 1.84 -35.25
CA GLN A 190 -21.59 0.70 -36.12
C GLN A 190 -22.66 -0.19 -35.48
N VAL A 191 -23.27 -1.07 -36.27
CA VAL A 191 -24.24 -2.07 -35.78
C VAL A 191 -23.62 -2.96 -34.70
N CYS A 192 -22.34 -3.31 -34.83
CA CYS A 192 -21.59 -4.05 -33.81
C CYS A 192 -21.57 -3.31 -32.47
N ASP A 193 -21.44 -1.97 -32.49
CA ASP A 193 -21.44 -1.14 -31.28
C ASP A 193 -22.80 -1.16 -30.59
N ILE A 194 -23.89 -1.11 -31.37
CA ILE A 194 -25.26 -1.22 -30.84
C ILE A 194 -25.45 -2.57 -30.14
N ILE A 195 -25.06 -3.67 -30.79
CA ILE A 195 -25.18 -5.03 -30.24
C ILE A 195 -24.37 -5.17 -28.94
N LEU A 196 -23.11 -4.71 -28.95
CA LEU A 196 -22.24 -4.77 -27.79
C LEU A 196 -22.72 -3.86 -26.65
N LEU A 197 -23.26 -2.68 -26.96
CA LEU A 197 -23.87 -1.78 -25.98
C LEU A 197 -25.10 -2.42 -25.33
N CYS A 198 -26.00 -3.01 -26.12
CA CYS A 198 -27.16 -3.74 -25.60
C CYS A 198 -26.73 -4.91 -24.70
N LEU A 199 -25.76 -5.71 -25.15
CA LEU A 199 -25.20 -6.81 -24.37
C LEU A 199 -24.59 -6.31 -23.06
N TRP A 200 -23.86 -5.20 -23.09
CA TRP A 200 -23.26 -4.60 -21.90
C TRP A 200 -24.32 -4.14 -20.89
N ILE A 201 -25.39 -3.47 -21.35
CA ILE A 201 -26.51 -3.05 -20.48
C ILE A 201 -27.21 -4.26 -19.86
N ILE A 202 -27.44 -5.33 -20.62
CA ILE A 202 -28.04 -6.57 -20.11
C ILE A 202 -27.12 -7.20 -19.06
N LEU A 203 -25.82 -7.34 -19.34
CA LEU A 203 -24.85 -7.89 -18.39
C LEU A 203 -24.78 -7.06 -17.10
N PHE A 204 -24.73 -5.73 -17.24
CA PHE A 204 -24.70 -4.81 -16.11
C PHE A 204 -25.96 -4.94 -15.23
N THR A 205 -27.15 -4.93 -15.84
CA THR A 205 -28.42 -5.02 -15.11
C THR A 205 -28.60 -6.39 -14.47
N CYS A 206 -28.35 -7.48 -15.21
CA CYS A 206 -28.40 -8.84 -14.69
C CYS A 206 -27.39 -9.07 -13.56
N GLY A 207 -26.14 -8.61 -13.71
CA GLY A 207 -25.11 -8.73 -12.69
C GLY A 207 -25.47 -7.95 -11.42
N THR A 208 -26.00 -6.73 -11.58
CA THR A 208 -26.43 -5.89 -10.46
C THR A 208 -27.61 -6.53 -9.72
N ALA A 209 -28.62 -6.99 -10.44
CA ALA A 209 -29.76 -7.70 -9.87
C ALA A 209 -29.33 -8.99 -9.16
N TYR A 210 -28.43 -9.76 -9.77
CA TYR A 210 -27.89 -10.99 -9.20
C TYR A 210 -27.14 -10.73 -7.88
N GLN A 211 -26.24 -9.75 -7.84
CA GLN A 211 -25.50 -9.42 -6.62
C GLN A 211 -26.44 -8.85 -5.53
N LEU A 212 -27.38 -7.99 -5.88
CA LEU A 212 -28.36 -7.45 -4.92
C LEU A 212 -29.27 -8.54 -4.35
N TYR A 213 -29.73 -9.47 -5.20
CA TYR A 213 -30.58 -10.58 -4.79
C TYR A 213 -29.82 -11.52 -3.84
N ARG A 214 -28.62 -11.94 -4.23
CA ARG A 214 -27.82 -12.88 -3.43
C ARG A 214 -27.41 -12.28 -2.09
N GLU A 215 -27.08 -11.01 -2.07
CA GLU A 215 -26.58 -10.34 -0.87
C GLU A 215 -27.70 -9.69 -0.05
N LYS A 216 -28.98 -9.86 -0.39
CA LYS A 216 -30.10 -9.20 0.30
C LYS A 216 -30.10 -9.43 1.82
N SER A 217 -29.74 -10.62 2.27
CA SER A 217 -29.66 -11.00 3.69
C SER A 217 -28.26 -10.90 4.31
N SER A 218 -27.24 -10.59 3.51
CA SER A 218 -25.87 -10.43 4.00
C SER A 218 -25.67 -9.07 4.70
N PRO A 219 -24.79 -8.98 5.71
CA PRO A 219 -24.37 -7.70 6.26
C PRO A 219 -23.73 -6.82 5.16
N PRO A 220 -23.66 -5.49 5.34
CA PRO A 220 -23.09 -4.56 4.35
C PRO A 220 -21.66 -4.89 3.90
N PHE A 221 -20.85 -5.44 4.81
CA PHE A 221 -19.55 -6.00 4.48
C PHE A 221 -19.33 -7.25 5.33
N HIS A 222 -18.73 -8.27 4.74
CA HIS A 222 -18.32 -9.44 5.50
C HIS A 222 -17.18 -9.04 6.44
N PRO A 223 -17.24 -9.39 7.74
CA PRO A 223 -16.12 -9.15 8.62
C PRO A 223 -14.88 -9.87 8.06
N PRO A 224 -13.69 -9.27 8.19
CA PRO A 224 -12.45 -9.95 7.82
C PRO A 224 -12.42 -11.32 8.50
N ASN A 225 -12.05 -12.37 7.77
CA ASN A 225 -11.79 -13.65 8.42
C ASN A 225 -10.52 -13.49 9.28
N LEU A 226 -10.69 -13.17 10.56
CA LEU A 226 -9.58 -12.91 11.50
C LEU A 226 -8.61 -14.09 11.59
N SER A 227 -9.09 -15.32 11.33
CA SER A 227 -8.25 -16.51 11.34
C SER A 227 -7.29 -16.53 10.15
N SER A 228 -7.78 -16.24 8.94
CA SER A 228 -6.94 -16.21 7.74
C SER A 228 -5.95 -15.04 7.79
N TRP A 229 -6.37 -13.88 8.30
CA TRP A 229 -5.46 -12.74 8.48
C TRP A 229 -4.36 -13.04 9.50
N ARG A 230 -4.68 -13.68 10.63
CA ARG A 230 -3.66 -14.09 11.61
C ARG A 230 -2.67 -15.08 10.99
N ALA A 231 -3.12 -15.99 10.12
CA ALA A 231 -2.25 -16.88 9.39
C ALA A 231 -1.35 -16.13 8.38
N THR A 232 -1.90 -15.22 7.58
CA THR A 232 -1.13 -14.39 6.64
C THR A 232 -0.12 -13.50 7.37
N LYS A 233 -0.50 -12.88 8.50
CA LYS A 233 0.41 -12.07 9.31
C LYS A 233 1.57 -12.90 9.86
N LYS A 234 1.30 -14.13 10.34
CA LYS A 234 2.35 -15.07 10.78
C LYS A 234 3.27 -15.44 9.62
N PHE A 235 2.72 -15.73 8.44
CA PHE A 235 3.49 -16.04 7.25
C PHE A 235 4.35 -14.87 6.79
N CYS A 236 3.80 -13.66 6.68
CA CYS A 236 4.58 -12.47 6.32
C CYS A 236 5.67 -12.18 7.34
N ASN A 237 5.39 -12.27 8.64
CA ASN A 237 6.42 -12.10 9.67
C ASN A 237 7.52 -13.17 9.54
N PHE A 238 7.17 -14.42 9.24
CA PHE A 238 8.13 -15.49 8.99
C PHE A 238 8.98 -15.23 7.75
N VAL A 239 8.37 -14.83 6.63
CA VAL A 239 9.07 -14.49 5.39
C VAL A 239 9.97 -13.29 5.60
N PHE A 240 9.49 -12.22 6.24
CA PHE A 240 10.31 -11.04 6.54
C PHE A 240 11.49 -11.38 7.45
N ASP A 241 11.29 -12.14 8.54
CA ASP A 241 12.40 -12.56 9.39
C ASP A 241 13.41 -13.41 8.61
N LYS A 242 12.97 -14.29 7.71
CA LYS A 242 13.87 -15.10 6.87
C LYS A 242 14.57 -14.29 5.79
N LEU A 243 13.89 -13.34 5.15
CA LEU A 243 14.44 -12.52 4.08
C LEU A 243 15.45 -11.51 4.64
N PHE A 244 15.20 -10.96 5.82
CA PHE A 244 16.18 -10.12 6.54
C PHE A 244 17.32 -10.93 7.18
N ALA A 245 17.09 -12.19 7.59
CA ALA A 245 18.16 -13.06 8.06
C ALA A 245 19.07 -13.56 6.92
N CYS A 246 18.59 -13.55 5.67
CA CYS A 246 19.34 -13.98 4.49
C CYS A 246 19.91 -12.83 3.65
N LEU A 247 19.63 -11.57 4.01
CA LEU A 247 20.41 -10.46 3.45
C LEU A 247 21.82 -10.58 4.01
N PRO A 248 22.85 -10.81 3.18
CA PRO A 248 24.22 -10.77 3.66
C PRO A 248 24.42 -9.37 4.23
N MET A 249 24.59 -9.28 5.56
CA MET A 249 25.32 -8.17 6.14
C MET A 249 26.64 -8.16 5.38
N ASN A 250 26.83 -7.14 4.55
CA ASN A 250 28.09 -6.94 3.86
C ASN A 250 29.15 -6.95 4.97
N PRO A 251 30.04 -7.95 5.05
CA PRO A 251 31.15 -7.86 5.98
C PRO A 251 31.89 -6.59 5.56
N ASP A 252 32.10 -5.68 6.50
CA ASP A 252 32.74 -4.40 6.24
C ASP A 252 33.94 -4.57 5.31
N PRO A 253 34.04 -3.83 4.20
CA PRO A 253 35.26 -3.74 3.42
C PRO A 253 36.26 -2.89 4.20
N GLY A 254 36.80 -3.44 5.28
CA GLY A 254 37.76 -2.76 6.15
C GLY A 254 37.67 -3.32 7.55
N GLY A 255 38.58 -4.25 7.87
CA GLY A 255 38.72 -4.85 9.18
C GLY A 255 38.95 -3.80 10.27
N VAL A 256 37.86 -3.37 10.88
CA VAL A 256 37.86 -2.69 12.16
C VAL A 256 37.29 -3.70 13.16
N ASP A 257 38.12 -4.05 14.14
CA ASP A 257 37.85 -5.09 15.13
C ASP A 257 36.50 -4.88 15.83
N ILE A 258 35.66 -5.92 15.77
CA ILE A 258 34.26 -5.93 16.26
C ILE A 258 34.20 -6.04 17.80
N GLU A 259 35.31 -5.80 18.50
CA GLU A 259 35.39 -6.00 19.95
C GLU A 259 34.73 -4.86 20.77
N ASP A 260 34.36 -3.73 20.14
CA ASP A 260 33.85 -2.53 20.83
C ASP A 260 32.45 -2.06 20.43
N GLN A 261 31.64 -2.87 19.74
CA GLN A 261 30.21 -2.54 19.57
C GLN A 261 29.45 -2.88 20.86
N PRO A 262 28.93 -1.89 21.59
CA PRO A 262 28.52 -2.13 22.95
C PRO A 262 27.16 -2.86 22.94
N MET A 263 27.14 -4.03 23.58
CA MET A 263 26.03 -5.01 23.65
C MET A 263 24.65 -4.42 24.02
N TRP A 264 24.62 -3.20 24.56
CA TRP A 264 23.40 -2.49 24.89
C TRP A 264 22.64 -1.99 23.66
N ILE A 265 23.29 -1.68 22.53
CA ILE A 265 22.58 -1.21 21.33
C ILE A 265 21.67 -2.32 20.76
N LEU A 266 22.17 -3.55 20.69
CA LEU A 266 21.35 -4.70 20.31
C LEU A 266 20.23 -4.98 21.32
N ARG A 267 20.50 -4.87 22.63
CA ARG A 267 19.48 -5.06 23.67
C ARG A 267 18.42 -3.97 23.68
N VAL A 268 18.78 -2.72 23.40
CA VAL A 268 17.84 -1.59 23.28
C VAL A 268 16.97 -1.79 22.05
N HIS A 269 17.54 -2.17 20.91
CA HIS A 269 16.76 -2.44 19.70
C HIS A 269 15.79 -3.61 19.89
N TYR A 270 16.23 -4.69 20.54
CA TYR A 270 15.37 -5.84 20.85
C TYR A 270 14.30 -5.51 21.90
N SER A 271 14.65 -4.78 22.95
CA SER A 271 13.72 -4.36 24.01
C SER A 271 12.69 -3.38 23.48
N PHE A 272 13.06 -2.46 22.58
CA PHE A 272 12.15 -1.54 21.92
C PHE A 272 11.17 -2.29 21.00
N ARG A 273 11.64 -3.32 20.28
CA ARG A 273 10.80 -4.19 19.44
C ARG A 273 9.79 -4.98 20.29
N VAL A 274 10.22 -5.53 21.43
CA VAL A 274 9.35 -6.25 22.39
C VAL A 274 8.36 -5.29 23.06
N LEU A 275 8.78 -4.09 23.44
CA LEU A 275 7.92 -3.08 24.05
C LEU A 275 6.88 -2.55 23.06
N TYR A 276 7.28 -2.28 21.81
CA TYR A 276 6.37 -1.89 20.73
C TYR A 276 5.34 -2.99 20.45
N GLN A 277 5.77 -4.25 20.47
CA GLN A 277 4.88 -5.41 20.29
C GLN A 277 3.90 -5.58 21.46
N ARG A 278 4.33 -5.31 22.71
CA ARG A 278 3.45 -5.35 23.90
C ARG A 278 2.47 -4.18 23.94
N VAL A 279 2.90 -2.98 23.58
CA VAL A 279 2.08 -1.76 23.54
C VAL A 279 1.04 -1.84 22.41
N THR A 280 1.40 -2.39 21.25
CA THR A 280 0.44 -2.60 20.16
C THR A 280 -0.54 -3.75 20.41
N CYS A 281 -0.15 -4.80 21.15
CA CYS A 281 -1.08 -5.89 21.51
C CYS A 281 -1.99 -5.52 22.69
N SER A 282 -1.49 -4.82 23.72
CA SER A 282 -2.31 -4.41 24.89
C SER A 282 -3.38 -3.36 24.55
N ARG A 283 -3.27 -2.67 23.41
CA ARG A 283 -4.27 -1.70 22.93
C ARG A 283 -5.46 -2.36 22.24
N GLN A 284 -5.41 -3.67 21.96
CA GLN A 284 -6.38 -4.35 21.10
C GLN A 284 -7.46 -5.11 21.87
N ASP A 285 -7.25 -5.43 23.15
CA ASP A 285 -8.22 -6.18 23.97
C ASP A 285 -9.37 -5.31 24.52
N SER A 286 -9.28 -3.98 24.41
CA SER A 286 -10.33 -3.05 24.88
C SER A 286 -11.07 -2.30 23.76
N LEU A 287 -10.81 -2.64 22.49
CA LEU A 287 -11.40 -2.01 21.30
C LEU A 287 -12.07 -3.05 20.39
N GLU A 288 -12.62 -4.12 20.96
CA GLU A 288 -13.51 -5.04 20.25
C GLU A 288 -14.96 -4.53 20.31
N SER A 289 -15.38 -3.87 19.23
CA SER A 289 -16.74 -3.80 18.67
C SER A 289 -17.04 -2.42 18.07
N GLY A 290 -16.29 -2.05 17.03
CA GLY A 290 -16.67 -0.95 16.14
C GLY A 290 -17.87 -1.26 15.24
N TYR A 291 -18.45 -2.46 15.34
CA TYR A 291 -19.60 -2.90 14.54
C TYR A 291 -20.96 -2.59 15.19
N GLU A 292 -21.01 -2.28 16.49
CA GLU A 292 -22.26 -1.89 17.16
C GLU A 292 -22.58 -0.39 17.10
N SER A 293 -21.69 0.42 16.52
CA SER A 293 -21.81 1.90 16.54
C SER A 293 -22.93 2.46 15.66
N PHE A 294 -23.51 1.68 14.74
CA PHE A 294 -24.61 2.16 13.87
C PHE A 294 -26.03 1.88 14.39
N GLN A 295 -26.21 1.07 15.45
CA GLN A 295 -27.53 0.86 16.08
C GLN A 295 -27.73 1.65 17.39
N ARG A 296 -26.68 2.25 17.97
CA ARG A 296 -26.73 2.88 19.29
C ARG A 296 -26.87 4.41 19.29
N VAL A 297 -27.13 5.03 18.13
CA VAL A 297 -27.31 6.50 18.01
C VAL A 297 -28.69 6.97 18.53
N ARG A 298 -29.56 6.08 19.02
CA ARG A 298 -30.87 6.48 19.59
C ARG A 298 -30.93 6.46 21.13
N THR A 299 -29.87 6.08 21.85
CA THR A 299 -29.93 5.94 23.33
C THR A 299 -28.80 6.59 24.13
N MET A 300 -27.86 7.33 23.51
CA MET A 300 -26.73 7.96 24.22
C MET A 300 -26.98 9.44 24.59
N SER A 301 -28.07 9.77 25.29
CA SER A 301 -28.22 11.10 25.92
C SER A 301 -28.16 11.09 27.45
N GLN A 302 -27.66 10.01 28.08
CA GLN A 302 -27.64 9.86 29.54
C GLN A 302 -26.34 9.26 30.14
N SER A 303 -25.23 9.19 29.40
CA SER A 303 -24.00 8.52 29.88
C SER A 303 -22.70 9.26 29.50
N GLU A 304 -22.69 10.59 29.51
CA GLU A 304 -21.44 11.35 29.32
C GLU A 304 -20.68 11.62 30.62
N ASP A 305 -21.34 11.61 31.78
CA ASP A 305 -20.69 12.04 33.04
C ASP A 305 -19.84 10.95 33.72
N SER A 306 -20.05 9.66 33.42
CA SER A 306 -19.30 8.56 34.08
C SER A 306 -18.00 8.14 33.38
N ILE A 307 -17.78 8.61 32.15
CA ILE A 307 -16.62 8.21 31.32
C ILE A 307 -15.42 9.14 31.56
N LEU A 308 -15.66 10.39 31.99
CA LEU A 308 -14.58 11.34 32.28
C LEU A 308 -13.76 10.91 33.51
N ASP A 309 -14.41 10.50 34.60
CA ASP A 309 -13.74 10.11 35.85
C ASP A 309 -12.89 8.83 35.73
N CYS A 310 -13.23 7.92 34.81
CA CYS A 310 -12.48 6.66 34.62
C CYS A 310 -11.16 6.87 33.85
N ASN A 311 -11.10 7.88 32.98
CA ASN A 311 -9.92 8.15 32.17
C ASN A 311 -8.82 8.89 32.94
N ASP A 312 -9.19 9.79 33.85
CA ASP A 312 -8.22 10.52 34.68
C ASP A 312 -7.48 9.61 35.66
N SER A 313 -8.18 8.61 36.22
CA SER A 313 -7.55 7.58 37.08
C SER A 313 -6.47 6.79 36.34
N LYS A 314 -6.74 6.36 35.10
CA LYS A 314 -5.77 5.58 34.29
C LYS A 314 -4.60 6.42 33.81
N PHE A 315 -4.84 7.69 33.47
CA PHE A 315 -3.78 8.61 33.07
C PHE A 315 -2.80 8.88 34.21
N ASN A 316 -3.29 9.02 35.44
CA ASN A 316 -2.45 9.21 36.62
C ASN A 316 -1.59 7.98 36.95
N ILE A 317 -2.09 6.77 36.74
CA ILE A 317 -1.31 5.53 36.90
C ILE A 317 -0.18 5.43 35.86
N ILE A 318 -0.44 5.83 34.61
CA ILE A 318 0.57 5.85 33.55
C ILE A 318 1.64 6.90 33.86
N LYS A 319 1.23 8.09 34.29
CA LYS A 319 2.14 9.18 34.66
C LYS A 319 3.09 8.76 35.80
N ALA A 320 2.57 8.09 36.82
CA ALA A 320 3.36 7.59 37.95
C ALA A 320 4.43 6.57 37.49
N ARG A 321 4.07 5.63 36.59
CA ARG A 321 5.03 4.64 36.06
C ARG A 321 6.10 5.26 35.17
N VAL A 322 5.77 6.31 34.43
CA VAL A 322 6.74 7.05 33.60
C VAL A 322 7.73 7.80 34.49
N CYS A 323 7.26 8.46 35.56
CA CYS A 323 8.12 9.11 36.54
C CYS A 323 9.10 8.12 37.20
N GLU A 324 8.60 6.96 37.67
CA GLU A 324 9.45 5.92 38.26
C GLU A 324 10.52 5.41 37.29
N TRP A 325 10.17 5.25 36.01
CA TRP A 325 11.12 4.83 34.98
C TRP A 325 12.20 5.88 34.71
N ILE A 326 11.83 7.17 34.67
CA ILE A 326 12.76 8.29 34.50
C ILE A 326 13.76 8.34 35.67
N GLU A 327 13.30 8.19 36.91
CA GLU A 327 14.18 8.17 38.09
C GLU A 327 15.16 7.01 38.04
N ARG A 328 14.71 5.81 37.66
CA ARG A 328 15.60 4.65 37.47
C ARG A 328 16.64 4.92 36.40
N LEU A 329 16.25 5.52 35.27
CA LEU A 329 17.17 5.88 34.18
C LEU A 329 18.23 6.89 34.65
N GLN A 330 17.81 7.92 35.38
CA GLN A 330 18.72 8.92 35.94
C GLN A 330 19.68 8.32 36.97
N SER A 331 19.20 7.42 37.85
CA SER A 331 20.06 6.71 38.80
C SER A 331 21.09 5.79 38.14
N TRP A 332 20.73 5.23 36.98
CA TRP A 332 21.61 4.38 36.20
C TRP A 332 22.69 5.22 35.51
N LEU A 333 22.32 6.32 34.86
CA LEU A 333 23.25 7.27 34.25
C LEU A 333 24.24 7.85 35.25
N ARG A 334 23.79 8.11 36.50
CA ARG A 334 24.68 8.59 37.57
C ARG A 334 25.75 7.57 37.93
N ARG A 335 25.36 6.30 38.11
CA ARG A 335 26.29 5.20 38.41
C ARG A 335 27.26 4.91 37.27
N ASP A 336 26.83 5.10 36.02
CA ASP A 336 27.69 4.89 34.86
C ASP A 336 28.76 5.99 34.76
N ARG A 337 28.37 7.24 35.03
CA ARG A 337 29.31 8.37 35.12
C ARG A 337 30.35 8.17 36.23
N GLU A 338 29.92 7.68 37.40
CA GLU A 338 30.83 7.39 38.52
C GLU A 338 31.87 6.32 38.14
N ARG A 339 31.47 5.27 37.40
CA ARG A 339 32.41 4.22 36.94
C ARG A 339 33.42 4.74 35.92
N LEU A 340 33.01 5.64 35.02
CA LEU A 340 33.93 6.24 34.05
C LEU A 340 35.01 7.08 34.74
N VAL A 341 34.62 7.90 35.73
CA VAL A 341 35.58 8.69 36.52
C VAL A 341 36.54 7.80 37.30
N GLN A 342 36.06 6.68 37.83
CA GLN A 342 36.92 5.71 38.52
C GLN A 342 37.94 5.07 37.58
N ARG A 343 37.51 4.71 36.37
CA ARG A 343 38.37 4.09 35.35
C ARG A 343 39.44 5.05 34.83
N GLU A 344 39.09 6.32 34.61
CA GLU A 344 40.07 7.35 34.27
C GLU A 344 41.09 7.54 35.39
N SER A 345 40.68 7.52 36.66
CA SER A 345 41.60 7.65 37.79
C SER A 345 42.59 6.49 37.89
N GLU A 346 42.15 5.25 37.64
CA GLU A 346 43.01 4.06 37.64
C GLU A 346 44.02 4.09 36.47
N GLU A 347 43.59 4.53 35.29
CA GLU A 347 44.44 4.64 34.10
C GLU A 347 45.54 5.72 34.26
N TYR A 348 45.25 6.81 34.98
CA TYR A 348 46.26 7.82 35.34
C TYR A 348 47.32 7.30 36.34
N GLU A 349 46.94 6.45 37.30
CA GLU A 349 47.90 5.81 38.22
C GLU A 349 48.78 4.79 37.51
N GLU A 350 48.22 4.00 36.59
CA GLU A 350 48.98 3.00 35.82
C GLU A 350 49.96 3.66 34.84
N ALA A 351 49.57 4.77 34.20
CA ALA A 351 50.45 5.56 33.34
C ALA A 351 51.62 6.20 34.11
N GLN A 352 51.42 6.64 35.36
CA GLN A 352 52.51 7.16 36.20
C GLN A 352 53.51 6.07 36.61
N LEU A 353 53.06 4.83 36.82
CA LEU A 353 53.94 3.71 37.18
C LEU A 353 54.82 3.22 36.01
N LEU A 354 54.37 3.43 34.76
CA LEU A 354 55.11 3.01 33.57
C LEU A 354 56.22 3.98 33.15
N ASP A 355 56.11 5.27 33.48
CA ASP A 355 57.11 6.28 33.09
C ASP A 355 58.38 6.23 33.97
N ASP A 356 58.30 5.66 35.19
CA ASP A 356 59.46 5.43 36.06
C ASP A 356 60.28 4.17 35.69
N GLY A 357 59.85 3.42 34.66
CA GLY A 357 60.23 2.02 34.48
C GLY A 357 61.00 1.64 33.23
N VAL A 358 61.63 2.54 32.46
CA VAL A 358 62.42 2.10 31.27
C VAL A 358 63.71 2.89 31.06
N THR A 359 64.82 2.37 31.60
CA THR A 359 66.17 2.57 31.05
C THR A 359 66.83 1.21 30.80
N CYS A 360 67.53 1.13 29.65
CA CYS A 360 68.46 0.08 29.22
C CYS A 360 67.87 -1.30 28.82
N CYS A 361 67.89 -1.59 27.51
CA CYS A 361 68.97 -2.41 26.94
C CYS A 361 68.90 -2.48 25.40
N THR A 362 70.04 -2.17 24.79
CA THR A 362 70.45 -2.40 23.40
C THR A 362 70.67 -3.90 23.13
N PHE A 363 70.47 -4.36 21.89
CA PHE A 363 71.16 -5.49 21.20
C PHE A 363 70.43 -5.73 19.85
N ARG A 364 70.99 -6.11 18.70
CA ARG A 364 72.31 -6.09 18.06
C ARG A 364 72.06 -6.54 16.61
N LYS A 365 72.77 -5.91 15.65
CA LYS A 365 72.76 -6.22 14.21
C LYS A 365 73.05 -7.70 13.90
N SER A 366 72.34 -8.28 12.93
CA SER A 366 72.88 -9.31 12.04
C SER A 366 72.35 -9.13 10.60
N GLN A 367 73.28 -9.18 9.64
CA GLN A 367 73.09 -9.12 8.18
C GLN A 367 73.24 -10.55 7.62
N VAL A 368 72.35 -10.98 6.71
CA VAL A 368 72.58 -11.98 5.63
C VAL A 368 71.50 -11.68 4.56
N VAL A 369 71.82 -10.99 3.45
CA VAL A 369 72.20 -11.49 2.10
C VAL A 369 71.09 -12.25 1.34
N LEU A 370 70.60 -11.55 0.30
CA LEU A 370 70.04 -11.93 -1.02
C LEU A 370 69.65 -13.38 -1.33
N ASP A 371 68.50 -13.54 -1.99
CA ASP A 371 68.45 -14.03 -3.39
C ASP A 371 67.20 -13.50 -4.13
N ASP A 372 67.43 -13.16 -5.40
CA ASP A 372 66.50 -12.64 -6.40
C ASP A 372 65.67 -13.75 -7.08
N GLU A 373 64.71 -13.30 -7.90
CA GLU A 373 64.22 -13.98 -9.11
C GLU A 373 63.02 -14.94 -8.96
N TYR A 374 61.83 -14.55 -9.46
CA TYR A 374 61.31 -15.07 -10.73
C TYR A 374 59.97 -14.40 -11.12
N THR A 375 59.88 -14.07 -12.39
CA THR A 375 58.80 -13.40 -13.13
C THR A 375 57.58 -14.28 -13.44
N ASP A 376 56.42 -13.61 -13.47
CA ASP A 376 55.38 -13.62 -14.52
C ASP A 376 54.86 -14.96 -15.09
N ASN A 377 53.55 -15.21 -14.99
CA ASN A 377 52.74 -15.54 -16.17
C ASN A 377 51.22 -15.57 -15.93
N SER A 378 50.56 -14.69 -16.70
CA SER A 378 49.36 -14.85 -17.51
C SER A 378 48.55 -16.17 -17.59
N GLN A 379 47.22 -15.95 -17.75
CA GLN A 379 46.19 -16.73 -18.49
C GLN A 379 45.59 -18.01 -17.89
N HIS A 380 44.29 -17.93 -17.56
CA HIS A 380 43.25 -18.60 -18.35
C HIS A 380 41.88 -17.91 -18.26
#